data_AF-A0A2V8U7H3-F1
#
_entry.id   AF-A0A2V8U7H3-F1
#
_cell.length_a   1.000
_cell.length_b   1.000
_cell.length_c   1.000
_cell.angle_alpha   90.00
_cell.angle_beta   90.00
_cell.angle_gamma   90.00
#
_symmetry.space_group_name_H-M   'P 1'
#
loop_
_entity.id
_entity.type
_entity.pdbx_description
1 polymer ?
#
loop_
_entity_poly.entity_id
_entity_poly.type
_entity_poly.pdbx_seq_one_letter_code
_entity_poly.pdbx_strand_id
1 'polypeptide(L)'
;MERFLYRLAQSPFADRFILKGALLLTAWRAPVSRPTIDIDLAGRTSNELDHIAELVGSVCDTVAEPDGIGFNRASIEVSRIKEDADYEGVRVKFHAVLAKARVPMQIDMASGILLFRAQPWLSIPPCSIFRLRCSKPIPEKLSSPKSSKL
;
A
#
# COMPACT_ATOMS: atom_id res chain seq x y z
N MET A 1 -3.63 8.32 0.73
CA MET A 1 -2.95 7.00 0.89
C MET A 1 -1.43 7.14 0.84
N GLU A 2 -0.94 7.95 -0.07
CA GLU A 2 0.45 8.34 -0.34
C GLU A 2 1.22 8.77 0.91
N ARG A 3 0.60 9.52 1.83
CA ARG A 3 1.26 9.94 3.08
C ARG A 3 1.46 8.81 4.10
N PHE A 4 0.66 7.73 4.02
CA PHE A 4 0.93 6.50 4.76
C PHE A 4 2.10 5.75 4.12
N LEU A 5 2.09 5.61 2.79
CA LEU A 5 3.19 4.99 2.03
C LEU A 5 4.53 5.72 2.23
N TYR A 6 4.50 7.05 2.34
CA TYR A 6 5.66 7.85 2.70
C TYR A 6 6.22 7.44 4.07
N ARG A 7 5.37 7.38 5.10
CA ARG A 7 5.77 6.92 6.45
C ARG A 7 6.28 5.48 6.43
N LEU A 8 5.65 4.58 5.68
CA LEU A 8 6.14 3.22 5.50
C LEU A 8 7.55 3.21 4.90
N ALA A 9 7.80 4.05 3.89
CA ALA A 9 9.12 4.18 3.26
C ALA A 9 10.19 4.80 4.17
N GLN A 10 9.80 5.63 5.16
CA GLN A 10 10.70 6.17 6.18
C GLN A 10 10.87 5.24 7.40
N SER A 11 10.00 4.24 7.55
CA SER A 11 10.03 3.32 8.68
C SER A 11 11.09 2.21 8.51
N PRO A 12 11.49 1.54 9.60
CA PRO A 12 12.35 0.34 9.55
C PRO A 12 11.75 -0.85 8.77
N PHE A 13 10.50 -0.74 8.33
CA PHE A 13 9.78 -1.80 7.61
C PHE A 13 9.83 -1.62 6.09
N ALA A 14 10.40 -0.52 5.56
CA ALA A 14 10.40 -0.20 4.13
C ALA A 14 10.88 -1.36 3.25
N ASP A 15 11.96 -2.03 3.64
CA ASP A 15 12.55 -3.16 2.90
C ASP A 15 11.77 -4.47 3.04
N ARG A 16 10.77 -4.51 3.92
CA ARG A 16 9.96 -5.70 4.18
C ARG A 16 8.74 -5.79 3.29
N PHE A 17 8.39 -4.74 2.54
CA PHE A 17 7.17 -4.69 1.75
C PHE A 17 7.41 -4.33 0.29
N ILE A 18 6.51 -4.82 -0.57
CA ILE A 18 6.39 -4.50 -1.99
C ILE A 18 4.99 -3.93 -2.21
N LEU A 19 4.90 -2.75 -2.80
CA LEU A 19 3.64 -2.19 -3.28
C LEU A 19 3.14 -2.94 -4.52
N LYS A 20 1.87 -3.33 -4.48
CA LYS A 20 1.15 -4.03 -5.55
C LYS A 20 -0.09 -3.21 -5.96
N GLY A 21 -0.98 -3.85 -6.73
CA GLY A 21 -2.35 -3.38 -6.86
C GLY A 21 -2.55 -2.21 -7.81
N ALA A 22 -3.65 -1.50 -7.65
CA ALA A 22 -3.99 -0.36 -8.51
C ALA A 22 -3.15 0.90 -8.22
N LEU A 23 -2.68 1.08 -6.98
CA LEU A 23 -1.71 2.15 -6.63
C LEU A 23 -0.38 1.98 -7.36
N LEU A 24 -0.06 0.79 -7.86
CA LEU A 24 1.11 0.57 -8.69
C LEU A 24 0.98 1.26 -10.06
N LEU A 25 -0.23 1.38 -10.60
CA LEU A 25 -0.46 1.98 -11.92
C LEU A 25 -0.09 3.47 -11.94
N THR A 26 -0.26 4.18 -10.83
CA THR A 26 0.21 5.56 -10.69
C THR A 26 1.74 5.61 -10.69
N ALA A 27 2.42 4.69 -9.99
CA ALA A 27 3.87 4.59 -10.00
C ALA A 27 4.45 4.34 -11.42
N TRP A 28 3.77 3.54 -12.23
CA TRP A 28 4.15 3.29 -13.63
C TRP A 28 3.66 4.36 -14.62
N ARG A 29 2.99 5.41 -14.16
CA ARG A 29 2.37 6.45 -15.02
C ARG A 29 1.41 5.85 -16.07
N ALA A 30 0.79 4.72 -15.75
CA ALA A 30 -0.22 4.11 -16.60
C ALA A 30 -1.52 4.94 -16.55
N PRO A 31 -2.34 4.95 -17.61
CA PRO A 31 -3.65 5.58 -17.58
C PRO A 31 -4.52 4.98 -16.46
N VAL A 32 -4.83 5.79 -15.45
CA VAL A 32 -5.63 5.35 -14.30
C VAL A 32 -7.11 5.41 -14.68
N SER A 33 -7.79 4.26 -14.67
CA SER A 33 -9.20 4.17 -15.09
C SER A 33 -10.20 4.28 -13.94
N ARG A 34 -9.77 4.11 -12.68
CA ARG A 34 -10.63 4.17 -11.49
C ARG A 34 -9.85 4.59 -10.24
N PRO A 35 -10.46 5.37 -9.33
CA PRO A 35 -9.92 5.58 -7.99
C PRO A 35 -9.71 4.25 -7.27
N THR A 36 -8.60 4.12 -6.55
CA THR A 36 -8.29 2.95 -5.69
C THR A 36 -8.68 3.27 -4.26
N ILE A 37 -9.19 2.27 -3.55
CA ILE A 37 -9.74 2.43 -2.19
C ILE A 37 -8.76 1.90 -1.14
N ASP A 38 -7.84 1.04 -1.56
CA ASP A 38 -6.96 0.23 -0.74
C ASP A 38 -5.49 0.35 -1.17
N ILE A 39 -4.63 -0.02 -0.22
CA ILE A 39 -3.19 -0.19 -0.39
C ILE A 39 -2.89 -1.69 -0.39
N ASP A 40 -2.46 -2.24 -1.52
CA ASP A 40 -2.01 -3.63 -1.61
C ASP A 40 -0.51 -3.76 -1.34
N LEU A 41 -0.13 -4.50 -0.31
CA LEU A 41 1.25 -4.80 0.04
C LEU A 41 1.51 -6.31 0.00
N ALA A 42 2.71 -6.69 -0.43
CA ALA A 42 3.24 -8.01 -0.14
C ALA A 42 4.48 -7.93 0.73
N GLY A 43 4.49 -8.68 1.82
CA GLY A 43 5.46 -8.52 2.88
C GLY A 43 6.25 -9.79 3.20
N ARG A 44 7.49 -9.57 3.68
CA ARG A 44 8.23 -10.53 4.51
C ARG A 44 7.92 -10.23 5.97
N THR A 45 6.75 -10.65 6.42
CA THR A 45 6.25 -10.41 7.77
C THR A 45 5.43 -11.61 8.24
N SER A 46 5.22 -11.71 9.55
CA SER A 46 4.24 -12.64 10.12
C SER A 46 2.82 -12.18 9.78
N ASN A 47 1.89 -13.13 9.57
CA ASN A 47 0.46 -12.86 9.42
C ASN A 47 -0.30 -12.86 10.75
N GLU A 48 0.40 -12.92 11.89
CA GLU A 48 -0.22 -12.78 13.19
C GLU A 48 -0.87 -11.40 13.33
N LEU A 49 -2.14 -11.36 13.72
CA LEU A 49 -2.95 -10.14 13.69
C LEU A 49 -2.38 -9.06 14.63
N ASP A 50 -1.95 -9.44 15.83
CA ASP A 50 -1.33 -8.53 16.79
C ASP A 50 -0.01 -7.96 16.27
N HIS A 51 0.77 -8.77 15.56
CA HIS A 51 2.01 -8.32 14.95
C HIS A 51 1.74 -7.30 13.84
N ILE A 52 0.74 -7.54 13.00
CA ILE A 52 0.35 -6.60 11.95
C ILE A 52 -0.24 -5.31 12.53
N ALA A 53 -1.05 -5.39 13.58
CA ALA A 53 -1.59 -4.21 14.27
C ALA A 53 -0.46 -3.32 14.81
N GLU A 54 0.54 -3.92 15.46
CA GLU A 54 1.70 -3.20 15.99
C GLU A 54 2.55 -2.59 14.87
N LEU A 55 2.78 -3.33 13.79
CA LEU A 55 3.53 -2.85 12.63
C LEU A 55 2.85 -1.63 12.00
N VAL A 56 1.54 -1.72 11.71
CA VAL A 56 0.79 -0.60 11.11
C VAL A 56 0.73 0.57 12.07
N GLY A 57 0.53 0.32 13.36
CA GLY A 57 0.58 1.36 14.39
C GLY A 57 1.94 2.09 14.39
N SER A 58 3.04 1.34 14.35
CA SER A 58 4.39 1.90 14.29
C SER A 58 4.62 2.77 13.04
N VAL A 59 4.02 2.38 11.90
CA VAL A 59 4.06 3.20 10.67
C VAL A 59 3.21 4.46 10.82
N CYS A 60 2.03 4.39 11.45
CA CYS A 60 1.19 5.55 11.77
C CYS A 60 1.93 6.56 12.65
N ASP A 61 2.71 6.07 13.61
CA ASP A 61 3.48 6.87 14.58
C ASP A 61 4.82 7.37 14.02
N THR A 62 5.20 6.96 12.81
CA THR A 62 6.47 7.38 12.18
C THR A 62 6.47 8.89 11.93
N VAL A 63 7.48 9.57 12.48
CA VAL A 63 7.69 11.01 12.30
C VAL A 63 7.96 11.32 10.83
N ALA A 64 7.27 12.32 10.32
CA ALA A 64 7.32 12.77 8.93
C ALA A 64 7.22 14.29 8.88
N GLU A 65 7.67 14.88 7.76
CA GLU A 65 7.45 16.30 7.49
C GLU A 65 5.97 16.68 7.63
N PRO A 66 5.64 17.85 8.22
CA PRO A 66 4.28 18.29 8.44
C PRO A 66 3.46 18.28 7.14
N ASP A 67 2.40 17.47 7.12
CA ASP A 67 1.59 17.19 5.95
C ASP A 67 0.08 17.31 6.20
N GLY A 68 -0.29 17.70 7.41
CA GLY A 68 -1.67 17.91 7.82
C GLY A 68 -2.50 16.65 7.98
N ILE A 69 -1.92 15.45 7.80
CA ILE A 69 -2.63 14.18 7.99
C ILE A 69 -2.21 13.51 9.31
N GLY A 70 -3.19 13.23 10.15
CA GLY A 70 -3.04 12.41 11.35
C GLY A 70 -3.55 11.00 11.10
N PHE A 71 -2.84 9.98 11.59
CA PHE A 71 -3.32 8.60 11.56
C PHE A 71 -3.78 8.18 12.95
N ASN A 72 -4.97 7.59 13.06
CA ASN A 72 -5.51 7.14 14.35
C ASN A 72 -5.18 5.67 14.59
N ARG A 73 -4.07 5.42 15.30
CA ARG A 73 -3.63 4.09 15.72
C ARG A 73 -4.70 3.33 16.53
N ALA A 74 -5.44 4.01 17.40
CA ALA A 74 -6.48 3.38 18.22
C ALA A 74 -7.68 2.87 17.40
N SER A 75 -7.79 3.27 16.13
CA SER A 75 -8.84 2.79 15.22
C SER A 75 -8.43 1.61 14.35
N ILE A 76 -7.26 1.02 14.60
CA ILE A 76 -6.74 -0.12 13.83
C ILE A 76 -7.57 -1.37 14.14
N GLU A 77 -8.16 -1.92 13.10
CA GLU A 77 -8.86 -3.19 13.08
C GLU A 77 -8.15 -4.13 12.11
N VAL A 78 -7.80 -5.33 12.55
CA VAL A 78 -7.04 -6.31 11.77
C VAL A 78 -7.85 -7.59 11.63
N SER A 79 -7.98 -8.11 10.41
CA SER A 79 -8.70 -9.36 10.14
C SER A 79 -8.00 -10.20 9.09
N ARG A 80 -8.20 -11.52 9.14
CA ARG A 80 -7.72 -12.44 8.09
C ARG A 80 -8.58 -12.28 6.84
N ILE A 81 -7.94 -12.31 5.69
CA ILE A 81 -8.58 -12.41 4.38
C ILE A 81 -8.01 -13.61 3.62
N LYS A 82 -8.83 -14.26 2.80
CA LYS A 82 -8.34 -15.25 1.83
C LYS A 82 -8.11 -14.54 0.51
N GLU A 83 -6.87 -14.51 0.05
CA GLU A 83 -6.53 -13.96 -1.27
C GLU A 83 -6.74 -15.00 -2.39
N ASP A 84 -6.62 -16.30 -2.10
CA ASP A 84 -6.95 -17.45 -2.97
C ASP A 84 -6.93 -18.77 -2.14
N ALA A 85 -7.05 -19.95 -2.78
CA ALA A 85 -7.18 -21.26 -2.11
C ALA A 85 -6.05 -21.61 -1.12
N ASP A 86 -4.84 -21.07 -1.31
CA ASP A 86 -3.64 -21.50 -0.57
C ASP A 86 -2.91 -20.38 0.20
N TYR A 87 -3.40 -19.13 0.14
CA TYR A 87 -2.72 -17.99 0.79
C TYR A 87 -3.65 -17.19 1.70
N GLU A 88 -3.29 -17.16 2.98
CA GLU A 88 -3.88 -16.25 3.96
C GLU A 88 -3.19 -14.88 3.86
N GLY A 89 -4.01 -13.83 3.72
CA GLY A 89 -3.60 -12.44 3.84
C GLY A 89 -4.20 -11.79 5.09
N VAL A 90 -3.80 -10.55 5.34
CA VAL A 90 -4.30 -9.74 6.44
C VAL A 90 -4.82 -8.43 5.91
N ARG A 91 -6.05 -8.07 6.27
CA ARG A 91 -6.63 -6.76 6.00
C ARG A 91 -6.57 -5.92 7.25
N VAL A 92 -6.13 -4.67 7.07
CA VAL A 92 -6.09 -3.66 8.12
C VAL A 92 -6.98 -2.50 7.72
N LYS A 93 -7.90 -2.12 8.61
CA LYS A 93 -8.73 -0.92 8.46
C LYS A 93 -8.46 0.03 9.60
N PHE A 94 -8.41 1.32 9.28
CA PHE A 94 -8.23 2.39 10.26
C PHE A 94 -8.63 3.71 9.64
N HIS A 95 -8.47 4.80 10.38
CA HIS A 95 -8.85 6.13 9.92
C HIS A 95 -7.70 7.11 10.01
N ALA A 96 -7.61 7.95 8.99
CA ALA A 96 -6.80 9.16 9.01
C ALA A 96 -7.71 10.39 9.15
N VAL A 97 -7.13 11.49 9.60
CA VAL A 97 -7.78 12.80 9.70
C VAL A 97 -6.97 13.79 8.90
N LEU A 98 -7.61 14.45 7.94
CA LEU A 98 -7.02 15.56 7.18
C LEU A 98 -7.89 16.79 7.41
N ALA A 99 -7.35 17.80 8.09
CA ALA A 99 -8.11 18.92 8.64
C ALA A 99 -9.30 18.46 9.52
N LYS A 100 -10.52 18.44 8.98
CA LYS A 100 -11.73 17.93 9.67
C LYS A 100 -12.31 16.67 9.01
N ALA A 101 -11.75 16.23 7.89
CA ALA A 101 -12.23 15.08 7.14
C ALA A 101 -11.66 13.79 7.71
N ARG A 102 -12.53 12.81 7.98
CA ARG A 102 -12.15 11.44 8.32
C ARG A 102 -11.99 10.64 7.03
N VAL A 103 -10.77 10.16 6.80
CA VAL A 103 -10.41 9.39 5.61
C VAL A 103 -10.29 7.92 6.02
N PRO A 104 -11.18 7.03 5.55
CA PRO A 104 -11.02 5.60 5.80
C PRO A 104 -9.78 5.09 5.07
N MET A 105 -9.02 4.23 5.75
CA MET A 105 -7.81 3.62 5.25
C MET A 105 -7.99 2.11 5.24
N GLN A 106 -7.61 1.47 4.14
CA GLN A 106 -7.55 0.02 4.02
C GLN A 106 -6.19 -0.39 3.48
N ILE A 107 -5.57 -1.39 4.12
CA ILE A 107 -4.34 -2.02 3.65
C ILE A 107 -4.58 -3.52 3.61
N ASP A 108 -4.33 -4.12 2.46
CA ASP A 108 -4.37 -5.56 2.26
C ASP A 108 -2.95 -6.07 2.14
N MET A 109 -2.59 -7.03 2.97
CA MET A 109 -1.25 -7.57 3.08
C MET A 109 -1.22 -9.05 2.75
N ALA A 110 -0.45 -9.38 1.72
CA ALA A 110 -0.14 -10.75 1.34
C ALA A 110 1.21 -11.17 1.93
N SER A 111 1.29 -12.35 2.55
CA SER A 111 2.60 -12.96 2.84
C SER A 111 3.18 -13.60 1.57
N GLY A 112 4.42 -13.27 1.20
CA GLY A 112 5.03 -13.89 0.03
C GLY A 112 6.51 -13.57 -0.16
N ILE A 113 7.37 -14.55 0.12
CA ILE A 113 8.85 -14.43 0.01
C ILE A 113 9.32 -14.41 -1.45
N LEU A 114 8.61 -15.09 -2.35
CA LEU A 114 9.01 -15.26 -3.77
C LEU A 114 9.03 -13.94 -4.56
N LEU A 115 8.35 -12.91 -4.07
CA LEU A 115 8.16 -11.66 -4.81
C LEU A 115 9.35 -10.68 -4.70
N PHE A 116 10.30 -10.89 -3.78
CA PHE A 116 11.36 -9.91 -3.50
C PHE A 116 12.54 -9.91 -4.48
N ARG A 117 12.69 -10.94 -5.33
CA ARG A 117 13.78 -10.97 -6.30
C ARG A 117 13.50 -9.98 -7.44
N ALA A 118 14.46 -9.09 -7.70
CA ALA A 118 14.49 -8.18 -8.86
C ALA A 118 13.35 -7.14 -8.97
N GLN A 119 12.77 -6.70 -7.85
CA GLN A 119 11.76 -5.63 -7.86
C GLN A 119 12.41 -4.23 -7.83
N PRO A 120 12.00 -3.31 -8.72
CA PRO A 120 12.53 -1.96 -8.77
C PRO A 120 12.02 -1.07 -7.63
N TRP A 121 12.82 -0.08 -7.27
CA TRP A 121 12.41 1.03 -6.40
C TRP A 121 11.85 2.16 -7.25
N LEU A 122 10.56 2.43 -7.09
CA LEU A 122 9.85 3.47 -7.85
C LEU A 122 9.36 4.60 -6.94
N SER A 123 9.41 5.82 -7.46
CA SER A 123 8.71 6.95 -6.85
C SER A 123 7.20 6.81 -7.05
N ILE A 124 6.40 7.23 -6.06
CA ILE A 124 4.94 7.15 -6.11
C ILE A 124 4.36 8.55 -6.38
N PRO A 125 3.88 8.84 -7.60
CA PRO A 125 3.28 10.14 -7.92
C PRO A 125 2.02 10.41 -7.08
N PRO A 126 1.67 11.69 -6.84
CA PRO A 126 2.41 12.89 -7.26
C PRO A 126 3.67 13.17 -6.42
N CYS A 127 3.91 12.36 -5.37
CA CYS A 127 4.93 12.62 -4.36
C CYS A 127 6.26 11.89 -4.70
N SER A 128 7.11 12.54 -5.50
CA SER A 128 8.42 11.97 -5.91
C SER A 128 9.47 11.87 -4.79
N ILE A 129 9.15 12.32 -3.57
CA ILE A 129 10.08 12.47 -2.44
C ILE A 129 10.45 11.15 -1.76
N PHE A 130 9.78 10.05 -2.09
CA PHE A 130 10.09 8.72 -1.55
C PHE A 130 10.00 7.65 -2.63
N ARG A 131 10.62 6.50 -2.36
CA ARG A 131 10.54 5.31 -3.21
C ARG A 131 10.10 4.12 -2.39
N LEU A 132 9.32 3.25 -3.02
CA LEU A 132 8.98 1.94 -2.50
C LEU A 132 9.40 0.87 -3.50
N ARG A 133 9.66 -0.33 -2.98
CA ARG A 133 9.81 -1.51 -3.82
C ARG A 133 8.44 -1.81 -4.42
N CYS A 134 8.37 -1.91 -5.74
CA CYS A 134 7.12 -2.04 -6.47
C CYS A 134 7.15 -3.31 -7.31
N SER A 135 6.04 -4.05 -7.39
CA SER A 135 6.00 -5.22 -8.28
C SER A 135 6.11 -4.80 -9.74
N LYS A 136 6.76 -5.60 -10.57
CA LYS A 136 6.68 -5.42 -12.03
C LYS A 136 5.22 -5.52 -12.50
N PRO A 137 4.81 -4.72 -13.48
CA PRO A 137 3.44 -4.71 -13.93
C PRO A 137 3.21 -5.93 -14.83
N ILE A 138 2.03 -6.53 -14.75
CA ILE A 138 1.66 -7.68 -15.60
C ILE A 138 1.42 -7.13 -17.02
N PRO A 139 2.09 -7.66 -18.07
CA PRO A 139 2.09 -7.08 -19.42
C PRO A 139 0.69 -6.74 -19.97
N GLU A 140 -0.28 -7.59 -19.67
CA GLU A 140 -1.67 -7.47 -20.15
C GLU A 140 -2.43 -6.26 -19.56
N LYS A 141 -1.99 -5.71 -18.41
CA LYS A 141 -2.64 -4.56 -17.75
C LYS A 141 -2.10 -3.19 -18.16
N LEU A 142 -1.04 -3.12 -18.99
CA LEU A 142 -0.55 -1.84 -19.54
C LEU A 142 -1.08 -1.53 -20.94
N SER A 143 -1.60 -2.53 -21.65
CA SER A 143 -2.13 -2.37 -23.00
C SER A 143 -3.66 -2.35 -23.00
N SER A 144 -4.24 -1.15 -22.85
CA SER A 144 -5.56 -0.89 -23.42
C SER A 144 -5.77 0.61 -23.66
N PRO A 145 -5.47 1.13 -24.87
CA PRO A 145 -6.27 2.21 -25.41
C PRO A 145 -7.63 1.59 -25.75
N LYS A 146 -8.71 2.07 -25.11
CA LYS A 146 -10.06 1.78 -25.60
C LYS A 146 -10.13 2.32 -27.02
N SER A 147 -10.17 1.43 -28.01
CA SER A 147 -10.52 1.78 -29.38
C SER A 147 -11.90 2.44 -29.34
N SER A 148 -11.94 3.73 -29.64
CA SER A 148 -13.14 4.47 -30.00
C SER A 148 -13.73 3.80 -31.23
N LYS A 149 -14.84 3.08 -31.07
CA LYS A 149 -15.70 2.76 -32.21
C LYS A 149 -16.46 4.04 -32.58
N LEU A 150 -16.11 4.57 -33.75
CA LEU A 150 -16.95 5.43 -34.57
C LEU A 150 -18.19 4.64 -35.05
#